data_AF-A0A3N7HQ56-F1
#
_entry.id   AF-A0A3N7HQ56-F1
#
_cell.length_a   1.000
_cell.length_b   1.000
_cell.length_c   1.000
_cell.angle_alpha   90.00
_cell.angle_beta   90.00
_cell.angle_gamma   90.00
#
_symmetry.space_group_name_H-M   'P 1'
#
loop_
_entity.id
_entity.type
_entity.pdbx_description
1 polymer ?
#
loop_
_entity_poly.entity_id
_entity_poly.type
_entity_poly.pdbx_seq_one_letter_code
_entity_poly.pdbx_strand_id
1 'polypeptide(L)'
;MKKLLICIAAFVFLLGSTFDANAQKRGKGHWEKERKEYAKHHKKRERDFHGDAKYNHSYRKHYDRRDHAYRKYVKQKGLRYRDHDAWYYGKRFHYRTEYVYFPAYRTYYDPYRRGYVYRRNHAWVFAPTMPSFMVGLNVDALNVQFTATVPL
;
A
#
# COMPACT_ATOMS: atom_id res chain seq x y z
N MET A 1 -26.97 -54.59 -64.36
CA MET A 1 -25.93 -53.64 -63.87
C MET A 1 -26.47 -52.47 -63.05
N LYS A 2 -27.70 -51.98 -63.26
CA LYS A 2 -28.28 -50.86 -62.47
C LYS A 2 -28.54 -51.19 -60.98
N LYS A 3 -28.90 -52.44 -60.65
CA LYS A 3 -29.12 -52.89 -59.25
C LYS A 3 -27.83 -53.00 -58.41
N LEU A 4 -26.69 -53.17 -59.06
CA LEU A 4 -25.38 -53.34 -58.40
C LEU A 4 -24.77 -51.98 -58.00
N LEU A 5 -25.04 -50.93 -58.80
CA LEU A 5 -24.67 -49.55 -58.48
C LEU A 5 -25.46 -48.96 -57.30
N ILE A 6 -26.72 -49.37 -57.12
CA ILE A 6 -27.55 -48.90 -55.99
C ILE A 6 -27.03 -49.48 -54.66
N CYS A 7 -26.56 -50.73 -54.65
CA CYS A 7 -25.99 -51.34 -53.43
C CYS A 7 -24.66 -50.69 -53.02
N ILE A 8 -23.83 -50.25 -53.98
CA ILE A 8 -22.56 -49.56 -53.69
C ILE A 8 -22.81 -48.16 -53.12
N ALA A 9 -23.79 -47.43 -53.65
CA ALA A 9 -24.16 -46.10 -53.12
C ALA A 9 -24.73 -46.18 -51.68
N ALA A 10 -25.49 -47.22 -51.36
CA ALA A 10 -26.01 -47.43 -50.00
C ALA A 10 -24.91 -47.81 -48.99
N PHE A 11 -23.86 -48.52 -49.44
CA PHE A 11 -22.73 -48.87 -48.58
C PHE A 11 -21.82 -47.67 -48.25
N VAL A 12 -21.66 -46.73 -49.18
CA VAL A 12 -20.89 -45.50 -48.95
C VAL A 12 -21.61 -44.56 -47.96
N PHE A 13 -22.95 -44.52 -47.98
CA PHE A 13 -23.74 -43.72 -47.04
C PHE A 13 -23.76 -44.28 -45.61
N LEU A 14 -23.63 -45.61 -45.45
CA LEU A 14 -23.54 -46.27 -44.14
C LEU A 14 -22.15 -46.20 -43.50
N LEU A 15 -21.08 -46.04 -44.29
CA LEU A 15 -19.72 -45.85 -43.74
C LEU A 15 -19.45 -44.40 -43.32
N GLY A 16 -20.12 -43.42 -43.94
CA GLY A 16 -19.98 -42.00 -43.60
C GLY A 16 -20.56 -41.59 -42.24
N SER A 17 -21.46 -42.39 -41.66
CA SER A 17 -22.16 -42.07 -40.41
C SER A 17 -21.48 -42.58 -39.13
N THR A 18 -20.33 -43.27 -39.25
CA THR A 18 -19.61 -43.80 -38.07
C THR A 18 -18.48 -42.90 -37.56
N PHE A 19 -18.15 -41.80 -38.27
CA PHE A 19 -17.10 -40.88 -37.83
C PHE A 19 -17.54 -39.80 -36.83
N ASP A 20 -18.84 -39.63 -36.59
CA ASP A 20 -19.36 -38.61 -35.64
C ASP A 20 -19.86 -39.17 -34.29
N ALA A 21 -19.49 -40.40 -33.94
CA ALA A 21 -19.88 -40.99 -32.64
C ALA A 21 -18.83 -40.83 -31.52
N ASN A 22 -17.73 -40.09 -31.74
CA ASN A 22 -16.65 -39.96 -30.75
C ASN A 22 -16.29 -38.51 -30.36
N ALA A 23 -17.15 -37.53 -30.64
CA ALA A 23 -16.88 -36.13 -30.27
C ALA A 23 -17.33 -35.73 -28.85
N GLN A 24 -18.02 -36.58 -28.08
CA GLN A 24 -18.63 -36.20 -26.80
C GLN A 24 -17.93 -36.65 -25.51
N LYS A 25 -16.71 -37.22 -25.57
CA LYS A 25 -15.98 -37.66 -24.37
C LYS A 25 -14.80 -36.75 -23.98
N ARG A 26 -15.01 -35.42 -23.91
CA ARG A 26 -13.99 -34.48 -23.40
C ARG A 26 -14.62 -33.37 -22.56
N GLY A 27 -14.82 -33.63 -21.26
CA GLY A 27 -15.47 -32.63 -20.40
C GLY A 27 -15.20 -32.71 -18.90
N LYS A 28 -14.27 -33.54 -18.41
CA LYS A 28 -13.96 -33.59 -16.97
C LYS A 28 -12.61 -32.97 -16.57
N GLY A 29 -11.60 -33.01 -17.45
CA GLY A 29 -10.26 -32.50 -17.13
C GLY A 29 -10.08 -30.99 -17.25
N HIS A 30 -10.89 -30.31 -18.08
CA HIS A 30 -10.82 -28.85 -18.27
C HIS A 30 -11.31 -28.12 -17.03
N TRP A 31 -12.50 -28.48 -16.55
CA TRP A 31 -13.12 -27.94 -15.34
C TRP A 31 -12.26 -28.12 -14.08
N GLU A 32 -11.55 -29.25 -13.97
CA GLU A 32 -10.68 -29.50 -12.82
C GLU A 32 -9.40 -28.65 -12.85
N LYS A 33 -8.86 -28.37 -14.05
CA LYS A 33 -7.75 -27.43 -14.24
C LYS A 33 -8.19 -25.99 -13.97
N GLU A 34 -9.31 -25.55 -14.54
CA GLU A 34 -9.88 -24.22 -14.28
C GLU A 34 -10.19 -24.02 -12.80
N ARG A 35 -10.75 -25.03 -12.12
CA ARG A 35 -11.01 -24.96 -10.68
C ARG A 35 -9.72 -24.84 -9.86
N LYS A 36 -8.67 -25.58 -10.23
CA LYS A 36 -7.35 -25.50 -9.57
C LYS A 36 -6.68 -24.16 -9.83
N GLU A 37 -6.78 -23.61 -11.04
CA GLU A 37 -6.27 -22.29 -11.38
C GLU A 37 -7.05 -21.18 -10.68
N TYR A 38 -8.38 -21.26 -10.65
CA TYR A 38 -9.24 -20.35 -9.90
C TYR A 38 -8.92 -20.37 -8.41
N ALA A 39 -8.76 -21.55 -7.81
CA ALA A 39 -8.36 -21.69 -6.41
C ALA A 39 -6.96 -21.11 -6.13
N LYS A 40 -5.99 -21.33 -7.02
CA LYS A 40 -4.64 -20.73 -6.92
C LYS A 40 -4.71 -19.20 -7.03
N HIS A 41 -5.48 -18.69 -7.98
CA HIS A 41 -5.64 -17.26 -8.20
C HIS A 41 -6.32 -16.60 -6.99
N HIS A 42 -7.36 -17.21 -6.44
CA HIS A 42 -8.04 -16.74 -5.25
C HIS A 42 -7.12 -16.74 -4.02
N LYS A 43 -6.38 -17.83 -3.80
CA LYS A 43 -5.42 -17.96 -2.69
C LYS A 43 -4.26 -16.95 -2.79
N LYS A 44 -3.81 -16.64 -4.02
CA LYS A 44 -2.81 -15.59 -4.26
C LYS A 44 -3.39 -14.21 -3.92
N ARG A 45 -4.58 -13.88 -4.43
CA ARG A 45 -5.28 -12.62 -4.13
C ARG A 45 -5.50 -12.41 -2.64
N GLU A 46 -5.90 -13.47 -1.94
CA GLU A 46 -6.14 -13.44 -0.50
C GLU A 46 -4.82 -13.25 0.28
N ARG A 47 -3.74 -13.91 -0.14
CA ARG A 47 -2.40 -13.71 0.44
C ARG A 47 -1.89 -12.28 0.21
N ASP A 48 -2.07 -11.74 -1.00
CA ASP A 48 -1.68 -10.38 -1.35
C ASP A 48 -2.48 -9.36 -0.53
N PHE A 49 -3.80 -9.55 -0.42
CA PHE A 49 -4.67 -8.74 0.43
C PHE A 49 -4.27 -8.81 1.91
N HIS A 50 -3.94 -10.00 2.43
CA HIS A 50 -3.44 -10.15 3.79
C HIS A 50 -2.07 -9.52 4.00
N GLY A 51 -1.20 -9.53 2.98
CA GLY A 51 0.09 -8.85 2.99
C GLY A 51 -0.07 -7.34 3.11
N ASP A 52 -0.90 -6.75 2.25
CA ASP A 52 -1.22 -5.32 2.28
C ASP A 52 -1.93 -4.92 3.58
N ALA A 53 -2.86 -5.74 4.07
CA ALA A 53 -3.53 -5.51 5.34
C ALA A 53 -2.55 -5.55 6.53
N LYS A 54 -1.58 -6.48 6.53
CA LYS A 54 -0.53 -6.52 7.57
C LYS A 54 0.39 -5.31 7.50
N TYR A 55 0.80 -4.92 6.31
CA TYR A 55 1.62 -3.72 6.11
C TYR A 55 0.88 -2.47 6.61
N ASN A 56 -0.38 -2.28 6.17
CA ASN A 56 -1.24 -1.20 6.65
C ASN A 56 -1.47 -1.26 8.17
N HIS A 57 -1.65 -2.44 8.75
CA HIS A 57 -1.82 -2.58 10.20
C HIS A 57 -0.57 -2.15 10.96
N SER A 58 0.62 -2.57 10.51
CA SER A 58 1.89 -2.17 11.13
C SER A 58 2.16 -0.67 11.00
N TYR A 59 1.85 -0.10 9.83
CA TYR A 59 1.95 1.32 9.55
C TYR A 59 1.00 2.09 10.47
N ARG A 60 -0.29 1.74 10.49
CA ARG A 60 -1.31 2.35 11.36
C ARG A 60 -0.92 2.27 12.84
N LYS A 61 -0.52 1.09 13.33
CA LYS A 61 -0.07 0.89 14.72
C LYS A 61 1.10 1.78 15.10
N HIS A 62 1.99 2.10 14.16
CA HIS A 62 3.10 3.02 14.40
C HIS A 62 2.62 4.46 14.60
N TYR A 63 1.71 4.94 13.74
CA TYR A 63 1.15 6.30 13.87
C TYR A 63 0.27 6.42 15.12
N ASP A 64 -0.51 5.40 15.46
CA ASP A 64 -1.39 5.41 16.64
C ASP A 64 -0.61 5.59 17.94
N ARG A 65 0.50 4.86 18.14
CA ARG A 65 1.32 5.02 19.36
C ARG A 65 1.93 6.42 19.48
N ARG A 66 2.34 7.01 18.35
CA ARG A 66 2.95 8.33 18.30
C ARG A 66 1.94 9.43 18.56
N ASP A 67 0.79 9.35 17.88
CA ASP A 67 -0.34 10.22 18.09
C ASP A 67 -0.77 10.18 19.56
N HIS A 68 -0.85 8.97 20.15
CA HIS A 68 -1.15 8.82 21.57
C HIS A 68 -0.12 9.51 22.49
N ALA A 69 1.18 9.35 22.23
CA ALA A 69 2.23 10.01 23.00
C ALA A 69 2.15 11.54 22.89
N TYR A 70 1.91 12.05 21.69
CA TYR A 70 1.75 13.48 21.45
C TYR A 70 0.49 14.04 22.12
N ARG A 71 -0.66 13.36 22.00
CA ARG A 71 -1.91 13.70 22.70
C ARG A 71 -1.73 13.73 24.21
N LYS A 72 -0.98 12.78 24.79
CA LYS A 72 -0.69 12.75 26.22
C LYS A 72 0.11 14.00 26.64
N TYR A 73 1.15 14.36 25.88
CA TYR A 73 1.92 15.57 26.12
C TYR A 73 1.07 16.85 26.03
N VAL A 74 0.28 16.98 24.96
CA VAL A 74 -0.63 18.11 24.73
C VAL A 74 -1.61 18.26 25.90
N LYS A 75 -2.24 17.16 26.33
CA LYS A 75 -3.16 17.14 27.48
C LYS A 75 -2.45 17.58 28.77
N GLN A 76 -1.24 17.08 29.03
CA GLN A 76 -0.46 17.42 30.22
C GLN A 76 -0.04 18.89 30.24
N LYS A 77 0.20 19.50 29.08
CA LYS A 77 0.60 20.91 28.95
C LYS A 77 -0.58 21.88 28.77
N GLY A 78 -1.82 21.39 28.71
CA GLY A 78 -3.00 22.22 28.45
C GLY A 78 -3.01 22.86 27.05
N LEU A 79 -2.29 22.29 26.09
CA LEU A 79 -2.23 22.79 24.71
C LEU A 79 -3.38 22.22 23.88
N ARG A 80 -3.65 22.80 22.70
CA ARG A 80 -4.56 22.16 21.73
C ARG A 80 -3.76 21.23 20.84
N TYR A 81 -4.34 20.08 20.47
CA TYR A 81 -3.68 19.11 19.59
C TYR A 81 -3.27 19.70 18.23
N ARG A 82 -3.98 20.74 17.79
CA ARG A 82 -3.73 21.44 16.53
C ARG A 82 -2.54 22.41 16.60
N ASP A 83 -1.93 22.60 17.77
CA ASP A 83 -0.85 23.57 17.99
C ASP A 83 0.55 22.94 17.83
N HIS A 84 0.65 21.77 17.17
CA HIS A 84 1.93 21.04 17.05
C HIS A 84 2.99 21.80 16.26
N ASP A 85 2.58 22.74 15.44
CA ASP A 85 3.42 23.61 14.63
C ASP A 85 3.36 25.08 15.06
N ALA A 86 2.71 25.40 16.18
CA ALA A 86 2.61 26.78 16.67
C ALA A 86 3.99 27.42 16.87
N TRP A 87 4.99 26.63 17.24
CA TRP A 87 6.37 27.10 17.37
C TRP A 87 6.91 27.65 16.04
N TYR A 88 6.57 27.04 14.89
CA TYR A 88 7.05 27.46 13.57
C TYR A 88 6.45 28.79 13.13
N TYR A 89 5.23 29.09 13.56
CA TYR A 89 4.59 30.39 13.28
C TYR A 89 4.82 31.42 14.41
N GLY A 90 5.58 31.03 15.43
CA GLY A 90 5.97 31.89 16.55
C GLY A 90 7.02 32.93 16.16
N LYS A 91 7.31 33.86 17.08
CA LYS A 91 8.14 35.05 16.85
C LYS A 91 9.52 34.74 16.23
N ARG A 92 10.14 33.62 16.61
CA ARG A 92 11.46 33.20 16.11
C ARG A 92 11.46 32.83 14.61
N PHE A 93 10.32 32.36 14.10
CA PHE A 93 10.21 31.71 12.79
C PHE A 93 9.15 32.35 11.88
N HIS A 94 8.46 33.41 12.35
CA HIS A 94 7.24 34.03 11.79
C HIS A 94 7.28 34.43 10.29
N TYR A 95 8.46 34.47 9.66
CA TYR A 95 8.64 34.84 8.25
C TYR A 95 9.40 33.80 7.44
N ARG A 96 9.67 32.63 8.00
CA ARG A 96 10.39 31.57 7.32
C ARG A 96 9.39 30.74 6.52
N THR A 97 9.78 30.41 5.29
CA THR A 97 9.09 29.44 4.41
C THR A 97 9.97 28.24 4.11
N GLU A 98 11.21 28.27 4.59
CA GLU A 98 12.24 27.26 4.40
C GLU A 98 11.97 26.07 5.34
N TYR A 99 12.51 24.92 4.94
CA TYR A 99 12.53 23.75 5.81
C TYR A 99 13.43 24.04 7.02
N VAL A 100 12.99 23.59 8.20
CA VAL A 100 13.79 23.71 9.43
C VAL A 100 14.47 22.39 9.70
N TYR A 101 15.77 22.34 9.52
CA TYR A 101 16.57 21.20 9.88
C TYR A 101 16.98 21.26 11.36
N PHE A 102 16.76 20.17 12.08
CA PHE A 102 17.15 19.93 13.45
C PHE A 102 18.34 18.96 13.48
N PRO A 103 19.60 19.46 13.50
CA PRO A 103 20.78 18.61 13.31
C PRO A 103 20.92 17.52 14.36
N ALA A 104 20.63 17.85 15.63
CA ALA A 104 20.70 16.92 16.76
C ALA A 104 19.75 15.71 16.59
N TYR A 105 18.67 15.88 15.83
CA TYR A 105 17.63 14.87 15.64
C TYR A 105 17.55 14.34 14.21
N ARG A 106 18.41 14.82 13.30
CA ARG A 106 18.41 14.48 11.87
C ARG A 106 17.00 14.53 11.27
N THR A 107 16.26 15.58 11.63
CA THR A 107 14.83 15.74 11.33
C THR A 107 14.62 17.10 10.68
N TYR A 108 13.79 17.14 9.65
CA TYR A 108 13.33 18.36 9.00
C TYR A 108 11.89 18.64 9.43
N TYR A 109 11.55 19.91 9.58
CA TYR A 109 10.17 20.36 9.57
C TYR A 109 9.86 20.94 8.20
N ASP A 110 8.81 20.41 7.58
CA ASP A 110 8.24 20.79 6.30
C ASP A 110 7.06 21.74 6.54
N PRO A 111 7.22 23.05 6.24
CA PRO A 111 6.16 24.02 6.45
C PRO A 111 5.03 23.93 5.43
N TYR A 112 5.29 23.39 4.23
CA TYR A 112 4.28 23.21 3.19
C TYR A 112 3.31 22.09 3.56
N ARG A 113 3.83 20.99 4.13
CA ARG A 113 3.03 19.85 4.60
C ARG A 113 2.66 19.92 6.08
N ARG A 114 3.13 20.96 6.80
CA ARG A 114 2.93 21.19 8.24
C ARG A 114 3.29 19.97 9.10
N GLY A 115 4.44 19.37 8.82
CA GLY A 115 4.87 18.13 9.46
C GLY A 115 6.37 17.91 9.44
N TYR A 116 6.81 16.73 9.87
CA TYR A 116 8.20 16.39 10.09
C TYR A 116 8.65 15.29 9.14
N VAL A 117 9.83 15.45 8.54
CA VAL A 117 10.49 14.46 7.71
C VAL A 117 11.76 13.99 8.41
N TYR A 118 11.88 12.70 8.67
CA TYR A 118 13.04 12.16 9.39
C TYR A 118 13.38 10.75 8.91
N ARG A 119 14.61 10.32 9.18
CA ARG A 119 15.09 9.01 8.77
C ARG A 119 14.71 7.95 9.80
N ARG A 120 14.05 6.87 9.35
CA ARG A 120 13.73 5.69 10.16
C ARG A 120 13.94 4.43 9.34
N ASN A 121 14.67 3.46 9.87
CA ASN A 121 14.95 2.18 9.20
C ASN A 121 15.43 2.36 7.75
N HIS A 122 16.41 3.26 7.55
CA HIS A 122 16.97 3.62 6.24
C HIS A 122 16.02 4.33 5.25
N ALA A 123 14.76 4.57 5.61
CA ALA A 123 13.81 5.31 4.78
C ALA A 123 13.53 6.72 5.34
N TRP A 124 13.22 7.66 4.46
CA TRP A 124 12.62 8.94 4.84
C TRP A 124 11.14 8.73 5.13
N VAL A 125 10.69 9.23 6.28
CA VAL A 125 9.31 9.09 6.72
C VAL A 125 8.75 10.46 7.05
N PHE A 126 7.57 10.76 6.52
CA PHE A 126 6.79 11.94 6.88
C PHE A 126 5.89 11.65 8.09
N ALA A 127 5.74 12.64 8.95
CA ALA A 127 4.81 12.62 10.05
C ALA A 127 4.09 13.95 10.23
N PRO A 128 2.75 13.95 10.33
CA PRO A 128 1.98 15.18 10.47
C PRO A 128 2.12 15.82 11.87
N THR A 129 2.65 15.09 12.86
CA THR A 129 2.86 15.57 14.22
C THR A 129 4.29 15.34 14.68
N MET A 130 4.69 16.05 15.75
CA MET A 130 6.04 15.97 16.30
C MET A 130 6.43 14.52 16.59
N PRO A 131 7.58 14.05 16.07
CA PRO A 131 8.10 12.72 16.39
C PRO A 131 8.25 12.51 17.88
N SER A 132 7.99 11.28 18.34
CA SER A 132 7.98 10.96 19.78
C SER A 132 9.32 11.25 20.46
N PHE A 133 10.43 11.13 19.72
CA PHE A 133 11.78 11.48 20.19
C PHE A 133 12.05 13.00 20.28
N MET A 134 11.14 13.83 19.76
CA MET A 134 11.19 15.30 19.85
C MET A 134 10.11 15.87 20.78
N VAL A 135 9.24 15.03 21.35
CA VAL A 135 8.18 15.50 22.26
C VAL A 135 8.81 16.08 23.53
N GLY A 136 8.34 17.26 23.94
CA GLY A 136 8.82 17.95 25.13
C GLY A 136 10.09 18.79 24.92
N LEU A 137 10.63 18.84 23.71
CA LEU A 137 11.74 19.73 23.40
C LEU A 137 11.30 21.20 23.43
N ASN A 138 12.17 22.06 23.96
CA ASN A 138 12.04 23.49 23.81
C ASN A 138 12.57 23.92 22.43
N VAL A 139 11.71 23.89 21.43
CA VAL A 139 12.06 24.19 20.03
C VAL A 139 12.64 25.60 19.88
N ASP A 140 12.17 26.56 20.68
CA ASP A 140 12.66 27.93 20.67
C ASP A 140 14.11 28.07 21.17
N ALA A 141 14.62 27.10 21.93
CA ALA A 141 16.00 27.07 22.39
C ALA A 141 16.91 26.16 21.54
N LEU A 142 16.37 25.39 20.58
CA LEU A 142 17.17 24.47 19.77
C LEU A 142 18.00 25.21 18.72
N ASN A 143 19.21 24.72 18.47
CA ASN A 143 19.99 25.09 17.29
C ASN A 143 19.38 24.41 16.06
N VAL A 144 19.07 25.20 15.05
CA VAL A 144 18.39 24.78 13.82
C VAL A 144 19.05 25.42 12.61
N GLN A 145 18.94 24.77 11.47
CA GLN A 145 19.40 25.27 10.19
C GLN A 145 18.21 25.43 9.26
N PHE A 146 18.23 26.44 8.40
CA PHE A 146 17.21 26.65 7.38
C PHE A 146 17.72 26.11 6.05
N THR A 147 16.89 25.32 5.36
CA THR A 147 17.27 24.74 4.07
C THR A 147 16.15 24.94 3.05
N ALA A 148 16.53 25.19 1.80
CA ALA A 148 15.56 25.31 0.70
C ALA A 148 15.00 23.94 0.26
N THR A 149 15.70 22.86 0.57
CA THR A 149 15.35 21.50 0.14
C THR A 149 15.46 20.49 1.29
N VAL A 150 14.69 19.41 1.17
CA VAL A 150 14.81 18.21 2.00
C VAL A 150 15.43 17.11 1.15
N PRO A 151 16.35 16.30 1.69
CA PRO A 151 16.79 15.08 1.04
C PRO A 151 15.60 14.11 0.96
N LEU A 152 14.93 14.05 -0.19
CA LEU A 152 13.84 13.13 -0.51
C LEU A 152 14.27 12.20 -1.64
#